data_AF-U5H1S2-F1
#
_entry.id   AF-U5H1S2-F1
#
_cell.length_a   1.000
_cell.length_b   1.000
_cell.length_c   1.000
_cell.angle_alpha   90.00
_cell.angle_beta   90.00
_cell.angle_gamma   90.00
#
_symmetry.space_group_name_H-M   'P 1'
#
loop_
_entity.id
_entity.type
_entity.pdbx_description
1 polymer ?
#
loop_
_entity_poly.entity_id
_entity_poly.type
_entity_poly.pdbx_seq_one_letter_code
_entity_poly.pdbx_strand_id
1 'polypeptide(L)'
;MAGEALASDQIDARLDAIVESNSFISGRIRNLLSHCGDPPPIEESNCDNHISDSTAVDMEDAQEDSSGSDAERGRFKEQHVSFFRRSIMGQIAFGCNRRNNAMQHRNGLMALACGANDRLTTFLYDCGLTTSRRTTRRAALSLTMANLTLLKEIGSTRYFHVTLDNIDVAHHVNDEQLDRRSELLHGTFGYAHVQNGDVANAYDLQAYIAHRALLPPVDVNLFLPAEASEEAFATGFSAQMYRALARLVPHLGLTLHEPRCTPEPIEQLDVRKPDITLLQMMDKSDTSTADVAKVIDRLRMQLGLSEKEYADSVRILECDGGTSMLVESLRRNRFPFRRLYDGLGTTITVPGVAHLQWCIGAAIYRRCFGDPLEGSKNRGSLFITANLLGRKGLDP
;
A
#
# COMPACT_ATOMS: atom_id res chain seq x y z
N MET A 1 -0.22 -41.27 20.50
CA MET A 1 -1.26 -40.35 20.00
C MET A 1 -0.67 -38.95 20.03
N ALA A 2 -0.29 -38.43 18.86
CA ALA A 2 0.30 -37.10 18.72
C ALA A 2 -0.82 -36.05 18.83
N GLY A 3 -0.60 -35.03 19.68
CA GLY A 3 -1.52 -33.91 19.80
C GLY A 3 -1.46 -33.05 18.56
N GLU A 4 -2.62 -32.74 17.99
CA GLU A 4 -2.77 -31.78 16.90
C GLU A 4 -2.24 -30.41 17.34
N ALA A 5 -1.12 -30.01 16.76
CA ALA A 5 -0.66 -28.63 16.81
C ALA A 5 -1.55 -27.81 15.87
N LEU A 6 -2.51 -27.06 16.43
CA LEU A 6 -3.32 -26.11 15.67
C LEU A 6 -2.39 -25.05 15.07
N ALA A 7 -2.28 -25.06 13.74
CA ALA A 7 -1.51 -24.07 12.98
C ALA A 7 -2.11 -22.66 13.16
N SER A 8 -1.26 -21.64 13.20
CA SER A 8 -1.63 -20.21 13.39
C SER A 8 -2.81 -19.78 12.49
N ASP A 9 -2.81 -20.26 11.25
CA ASP A 9 -3.81 -19.90 10.23
C ASP A 9 -5.23 -20.34 10.59
N GLN A 10 -5.38 -21.46 11.32
CA GLN A 10 -6.69 -21.94 11.79
C GLN A 10 -7.23 -21.14 12.98
N ILE A 11 -6.34 -20.51 13.74
CA ILE A 11 -6.68 -19.61 14.85
C ILE A 11 -7.08 -18.24 14.28
N ASP A 12 -6.34 -17.72 13.29
CA ASP A 12 -6.61 -16.45 12.62
C ASP A 12 -7.97 -16.45 11.88
N ALA A 13 -8.26 -17.48 11.07
CA ALA A 13 -9.54 -17.55 10.33
C ALA A 13 -10.78 -17.63 11.23
N ARG A 14 -10.65 -18.26 12.41
CA ARG A 14 -11.72 -18.32 13.42
C ARG A 14 -11.90 -16.99 14.15
N LEU A 15 -10.85 -16.18 14.27
CA LEU A 15 -10.88 -14.89 14.95
C LEU A 15 -11.36 -13.76 14.05
N ASP A 16 -11.03 -13.77 12.75
CA ASP A 16 -11.55 -12.80 11.79
C ASP A 16 -13.08 -12.87 11.71
N ALA A 17 -13.65 -14.08 11.67
CA ALA A 17 -15.09 -14.31 11.77
C ALA A 17 -15.70 -13.78 13.09
N ILE A 18 -14.93 -13.74 14.18
CA ILE A 18 -15.38 -13.23 15.50
C ILE A 18 -15.30 -11.69 15.55
N VAL A 19 -14.27 -11.08 14.96
CA VAL A 19 -14.11 -9.62 14.88
C VAL A 19 -15.20 -9.02 13.98
N GLU A 20 -15.50 -9.65 12.85
CA GLU A 20 -16.60 -9.25 11.96
C GLU A 20 -17.99 -9.40 12.60
N SER A 21 -18.19 -10.40 13.46
CA SER A 21 -19.47 -10.63 14.16
C SER A 21 -19.71 -9.75 15.39
N ASN A 22 -18.72 -8.97 15.84
CA ASN A 22 -18.81 -8.20 17.09
C ASN A 22 -19.19 -6.74 16.81
N SER A 23 -20.49 -6.45 16.84
CA SER A 23 -21.07 -5.13 16.59
C SER A 23 -20.54 -4.02 17.52
N PHE A 24 -20.12 -4.35 18.74
CA PHE A 24 -19.60 -3.36 19.70
C PHE A 24 -18.14 -2.97 19.41
N ILE A 25 -17.26 -3.95 19.15
CA ILE A 25 -15.86 -3.66 18.76
C ILE A 25 -15.83 -2.98 17.40
N SER A 26 -16.60 -3.50 16.44
CA SER A 26 -16.75 -2.89 15.13
C SER A 26 -17.34 -1.48 15.24
N GLY A 27 -18.37 -1.27 16.08
CA GLY A 27 -19.01 0.03 16.30
C GLY A 27 -18.12 1.04 17.01
N ARG A 28 -17.33 0.63 18.01
CA ARG A 28 -16.42 1.52 18.75
C ARG A 28 -15.16 1.86 17.96
N ILE A 29 -14.65 0.93 17.14
CA ILE A 29 -13.60 1.21 16.15
C ILE A 29 -14.15 2.11 15.04
N ARG A 30 -15.36 1.87 14.51
CA ARG A 30 -15.99 2.75 13.51
C ARG A 30 -16.23 4.16 14.05
N ASN A 31 -16.69 4.27 15.29
CA ASN A 31 -16.92 5.55 15.95
C ASN A 31 -15.59 6.28 16.19
N LEU A 32 -14.54 5.60 16.66
CA LEU A 32 -13.21 6.21 16.78
C LEU A 32 -12.62 6.63 15.43
N LEU A 33 -12.86 5.85 14.36
CA LEU A 33 -12.43 6.17 13.00
C LEU A 33 -13.27 7.28 12.35
N SER A 34 -14.55 7.44 12.70
CA SER A 34 -15.41 8.51 12.18
C SER A 34 -14.99 9.88 12.70
N HIS A 35 -14.47 9.95 13.93
CA HIS A 35 -13.89 11.18 14.49
C HIS A 35 -12.49 11.51 13.94
N CYS A 36 -11.91 10.65 13.10
CA CYS A 36 -10.64 10.89 12.43
C CYS A 36 -10.81 11.43 10.99
N GLY A 37 -12.04 11.64 10.51
CA GLY A 37 -12.34 11.95 9.11
C GLY A 37 -13.33 13.08 8.86
N ASP A 38 -13.71 13.88 9.86
CA ASP A 38 -14.59 15.02 9.61
C ASP A 38 -13.84 16.16 8.91
N PRO A 39 -14.39 16.75 7.82
CA PRO A 39 -13.86 17.99 7.26
C PRO A 39 -14.11 19.14 8.24
N PRO A 40 -13.30 20.22 8.19
CA PRO A 40 -13.44 21.32 9.14
C PRO A 40 -14.84 21.96 9.04
N PRO A 41 -15.41 22.43 10.17
CA PRO A 41 -16.67 23.16 10.14
C PRO A 41 -16.49 24.45 9.34
N ILE A 42 -17.45 24.71 8.46
CA ILE A 42 -17.56 25.95 7.69
C ILE A 42 -17.80 27.08 8.69
N GLU A 43 -16.91 28.08 8.71
CA GLU A 43 -17.08 29.30 9.49
C GLU A 43 -18.38 30.01 9.11
N GLU A 44 -19.32 30.12 10.04
CA GLU A 44 -20.25 31.24 10.06
C GLU A 44 -19.87 32.21 11.19
N SER A 45 -19.79 33.46 10.79
CA SER A 45 -19.29 34.62 11.50
C SER A 45 -20.08 35.00 12.76
N ASN A 46 -19.33 35.63 13.67
CA ASN A 46 -19.69 36.68 14.63
C ASN A 46 -20.01 36.32 16.10
N CYS A 47 -19.01 36.66 16.93
CA CYS A 47 -19.03 37.41 18.21
C CYS A 47 -20.19 37.21 19.20
N ASP A 48 -19.88 36.71 20.39
CA ASP A 48 -19.61 37.59 21.54
C ASP A 48 -19.04 36.83 22.76
N ASN A 49 -18.31 37.57 23.58
CA ASN A 49 -17.52 37.17 24.74
C ASN A 49 -18.29 36.34 25.79
N HIS A 50 -17.61 35.38 26.43
CA HIS A 50 -17.28 35.46 27.86
C HIS A 50 -16.35 34.31 28.29
N ILE A 51 -15.24 34.69 28.91
CA ILE A 51 -14.31 33.81 29.63
C ILE A 51 -15.01 33.28 30.88
N SER A 52 -15.09 31.96 31.03
CA SER A 52 -15.09 31.32 32.35
C SER A 52 -14.34 30.00 32.32
N ASP A 53 -13.20 30.03 32.99
CA ASP A 53 -12.40 28.89 33.42
C ASP A 53 -13.25 28.02 34.37
N SER A 54 -13.58 26.79 33.97
CA SER A 54 -14.05 25.77 34.92
C SER A 54 -13.71 24.38 34.45
N THR A 55 -12.83 23.74 35.20
CA THR A 55 -12.57 22.30 35.20
C THR A 55 -13.80 21.54 35.68
N ALA A 56 -14.57 21.00 34.75
CA ALA A 56 -15.48 19.89 34.99
C ALA A 56 -15.58 19.08 33.70
N VAL A 57 -15.05 17.86 33.71
CA VAL A 57 -15.41 16.88 32.70
C VAL A 57 -16.82 16.45 33.10
N ASP A 58 -17.83 17.09 32.52
CA ASP A 58 -19.20 16.63 32.62
C ASP A 58 -19.25 15.22 32.02
N MET A 59 -19.32 14.25 32.92
CA MET A 59 -19.80 12.92 32.60
C MET A 59 -21.30 13.10 32.36
N GLU A 60 -21.68 13.49 31.14
CA GLU A 60 -23.06 13.31 30.71
C GLU A 60 -23.35 11.81 30.81
N ASP A 61 -24.13 11.46 31.83
CA ASP A 61 -24.84 10.20 31.89
C ASP A 61 -25.56 10.04 30.57
N ALA A 62 -25.12 9.07 29.77
CA ALA A 62 -25.82 8.67 28.57
C ALA A 62 -27.26 8.31 28.98
N GLN A 63 -28.18 9.24 28.73
CA GLN A 63 -29.60 8.97 28.86
C GLN A 63 -29.90 7.76 27.98
N GLU A 64 -30.25 6.64 28.61
CA GLU A 64 -30.73 5.46 27.91
C GLU A 64 -32.01 5.86 27.19
N ASP A 65 -31.92 6.10 25.88
CA ASP A 65 -33.08 6.14 25.01
C ASP A 65 -33.77 4.77 25.07
N SER A 66 -34.80 4.72 25.91
CA SER A 66 -35.68 3.61 26.19
C SER A 66 -36.58 3.31 24.99
N SER A 67 -36.00 2.86 23.87
CA SER A 67 -36.75 2.43 22.68
C SER A 67 -36.27 1.10 22.06
N GLY A 68 -35.31 0.41 22.69
CA GLY A 68 -34.91 -0.94 22.29
C GLY A 68 -35.79 -2.01 22.94
N SER A 69 -36.26 -2.99 22.15
CA SER A 69 -37.06 -4.11 22.65
C SER A 69 -36.30 -4.92 23.73
N ASP A 70 -37.00 -5.57 24.67
CA ASP A 70 -36.39 -6.38 25.74
C ASP A 70 -35.41 -7.45 25.22
N ALA A 71 -35.61 -7.92 23.99
CA ALA A 71 -34.73 -8.87 23.30
C ALA A 71 -33.40 -8.24 22.81
N GLU A 72 -33.38 -6.94 22.49
CA GLU A 72 -32.15 -6.20 22.19
C GLU A 72 -31.39 -5.86 23.47
N ARG A 73 -32.10 -5.46 24.53
CA ARG A 73 -31.49 -5.17 25.84
C ARG A 73 -30.88 -6.42 26.48
N GLY A 74 -31.52 -7.58 26.30
CA GLY A 74 -31.01 -8.90 26.68
C GLY A 74 -29.73 -9.29 25.91
N ARG A 75 -29.73 -9.13 24.58
CA ARG A 75 -28.54 -9.37 23.74
C ARG A 75 -27.38 -8.43 24.08
N PHE A 76 -27.66 -7.17 24.38
CA PHE A 76 -26.65 -6.20 24.82
C PHE A 76 -26.00 -6.62 26.14
N LYS A 77 -26.80 -7.03 27.14
CA LYS A 77 -26.29 -7.54 28.41
C LYS A 77 -25.44 -8.80 28.25
N GLU A 78 -25.87 -9.75 27.41
CA GLU A 78 -25.10 -10.97 27.14
C GLU A 78 -23.77 -10.68 26.43
N GLN A 79 -23.76 -9.78 25.45
CA GLN A 79 -22.54 -9.33 24.78
C GLN A 79 -21.59 -8.62 25.74
N HIS A 80 -22.11 -7.78 26.65
CA HIS A 80 -21.30 -7.08 27.64
C HIS A 80 -20.66 -8.05 28.64
N VAL A 81 -21.42 -9.01 29.17
CA VAL A 81 -20.91 -10.06 30.08
C VAL A 81 -19.89 -10.95 29.37
N SER A 82 -20.12 -11.28 28.10
CA SER A 82 -19.18 -12.04 27.27
C SER A 82 -17.86 -11.29 27.06
N PHE A 83 -17.92 -9.96 26.82
CA PHE A 83 -16.74 -9.11 26.73
C PHE A 83 -15.95 -9.09 28.04
N PHE A 84 -16.60 -8.83 29.18
CA PHE A 84 -15.95 -8.84 30.48
C PHE A 84 -15.26 -10.18 30.78
N ARG A 85 -15.94 -11.30 30.51
CA ARG A 85 -15.35 -12.63 30.67
C ARG A 85 -14.12 -12.82 29.78
N ARG A 86 -14.17 -12.41 28.51
CA ARG A 86 -13.03 -12.54 27.58
C ARG A 86 -11.86 -11.63 27.98
N SER A 87 -12.12 -10.41 28.41
CA SER A 87 -11.09 -9.47 28.89
C SER A 87 -10.42 -10.01 30.15
N ILE A 88 -11.19 -10.49 31.14
CA ILE A 88 -10.67 -11.10 32.37
C ILE A 88 -9.86 -12.36 32.04
N MET A 89 -10.36 -13.24 31.17
CA MET A 89 -9.63 -14.45 30.77
C MET A 89 -8.37 -14.12 29.96
N GLY A 90 -8.40 -13.06 29.15
CA GLY A 90 -7.24 -12.53 28.43
C GLY A 90 -6.17 -11.97 29.38
N GLN A 91 -6.57 -11.23 30.41
CA GLN A 91 -5.68 -10.75 31.47
C GLN A 91 -5.06 -11.90 32.28
N ILE A 92 -5.85 -12.90 32.65
CA ILE A 92 -5.37 -14.09 33.36
C ILE A 92 -4.39 -14.87 32.49
N ALA A 93 -4.73 -15.13 31.22
CA ALA A 93 -3.83 -15.81 30.28
C ALA A 93 -2.52 -15.03 30.09
N PHE A 94 -2.59 -13.70 29.99
CA PHE A 94 -1.44 -12.81 29.90
C PHE A 94 -0.52 -12.89 31.12
N GLY A 95 -1.10 -12.93 32.32
CA GLY A 95 -0.37 -13.09 33.58
C GLY A 95 0.23 -14.49 33.76
N CYS A 96 -0.50 -15.54 33.37
CA CYS A 96 -0.12 -16.93 33.58
C CYS A 96 0.92 -17.46 32.57
N ASN A 97 0.87 -17.03 31.30
CA ASN A 97 1.85 -17.46 30.30
C ASN A 97 2.17 -16.36 29.29
N ARG A 98 3.33 -15.72 29.45
CA ARG A 98 3.78 -14.64 28.56
C ARG A 98 4.00 -15.06 27.10
N ARG A 99 4.09 -16.36 26.80
CA ARG A 99 4.18 -16.88 25.42
C ARG A 99 2.83 -16.89 24.68
N ASN A 100 1.71 -16.78 25.39
CA ASN A 100 0.37 -16.75 24.80
C ASN A 100 -0.09 -15.35 24.37
N ASN A 101 0.82 -14.36 24.40
CA ASN A 101 0.49 -12.95 24.19
C ASN A 101 0.63 -12.47 22.74
N ALA A 102 0.74 -13.39 21.78
CA ALA A 102 0.93 -13.06 20.37
C ALA A 102 -0.16 -12.10 19.85
N MET A 103 -1.42 -12.32 20.26
CA MET A 103 -2.54 -11.45 19.90
C MET A 103 -2.42 -10.05 20.51
N GLN A 104 -2.08 -9.94 21.79
CA GLN A 104 -1.86 -8.67 22.46
C GLN A 104 -0.68 -7.90 21.84
N HIS A 105 0.35 -8.60 21.38
CA HIS A 105 1.47 -8.02 20.64
C HIS A 105 1.02 -7.49 19.27
N ARG A 106 0.24 -8.28 18.51
CA ARG A 106 -0.32 -7.86 17.21
C ARG A 106 -1.21 -6.63 17.36
N ASN A 107 -2.16 -6.67 18.30
CA ASN A 107 -3.06 -5.55 18.58
C ASN A 107 -2.28 -4.33 19.07
N GLY A 108 -1.27 -4.53 19.92
CA GLY A 108 -0.40 -3.46 20.40
C GLY A 108 0.35 -2.79 19.24
N LEU A 109 0.94 -3.57 18.33
CA LEU A 109 1.64 -3.06 17.15
C LEU A 109 0.70 -2.29 16.23
N MET A 110 -0.51 -2.82 16.00
CA MET A 110 -1.53 -2.16 15.20
C MET A 110 -1.95 -0.82 15.82
N ALA A 111 -2.26 -0.80 17.12
CA ALA A 111 -2.62 0.42 17.83
C ALA A 111 -1.49 1.46 17.75
N LEU A 112 -0.23 1.03 17.90
CA LEU A 112 0.92 1.93 17.76
C LEU A 112 1.05 2.47 16.33
N ALA A 113 0.87 1.62 15.32
CA ALA A 113 0.93 2.02 13.91
C ALA A 113 -0.19 3.00 13.52
N CYS A 114 -1.39 2.83 14.09
CA CYS A 114 -2.52 3.74 13.92
C CYS A 114 -2.40 5.05 14.73
N GLY A 115 -1.27 5.30 15.39
CA GLY A 115 -1.05 6.53 16.15
C GLY A 115 -1.76 6.60 17.50
N ALA A 116 -2.18 5.47 18.08
CA ALA A 116 -2.84 5.47 19.38
C ALA A 116 -1.96 6.11 20.47
N ASN A 117 -2.56 7.04 21.22
CA ASN A 117 -1.88 7.75 22.29
C ASN A 117 -1.67 6.88 23.55
N ASP A 118 -0.93 7.40 24.53
CA ASP A 118 -0.58 6.69 25.76
C ASP A 118 -1.82 6.30 26.59
N ARG A 119 -2.85 7.15 26.61
CA ARG A 119 -4.08 6.90 27.35
C ARG A 119 -4.86 5.72 26.76
N LEU A 120 -5.07 5.70 25.44
CA LEU A 120 -5.74 4.62 24.74
C LEU A 120 -4.96 3.31 24.83
N THR A 121 -3.65 3.36 24.61
CA THR A 121 -2.80 2.16 24.70
C THR A 121 -2.73 1.59 26.12
N THR A 122 -2.75 2.45 27.15
CA THR A 122 -2.82 2.01 28.56
C THR A 122 -4.16 1.38 28.88
N PHE A 123 -5.28 2.01 28.47
CA PHE A 123 -6.61 1.45 28.66
C PHE A 123 -6.75 0.06 28.01
N LEU A 124 -6.32 -0.09 26.75
CA LEU A 124 -6.38 -1.38 26.05
C LEU A 124 -5.48 -2.44 26.69
N TYR A 125 -4.32 -2.02 27.22
CA TYR A 125 -3.44 -2.90 27.98
C TYR A 125 -4.09 -3.35 29.29
N ASP A 126 -4.71 -2.43 30.03
CA ASP A 126 -5.43 -2.73 31.26
C ASP A 126 -6.61 -3.65 30.99
N CYS A 127 -7.29 -3.54 29.84
CA CYS A 127 -8.31 -4.49 29.39
C CYS A 127 -7.76 -5.86 28.93
N GLY A 128 -6.43 -6.05 28.88
CA GLY A 128 -5.79 -7.26 28.40
C GLY A 128 -5.85 -7.47 26.88
N LEU A 129 -6.20 -6.44 26.12
CA LEU A 129 -6.37 -6.50 24.65
C LEU A 129 -5.07 -6.23 23.89
N THR A 130 -4.14 -5.48 24.49
CA THR A 130 -2.82 -5.15 23.93
C THR A 130 -1.71 -5.41 24.94
N THR A 131 -0.46 -5.40 24.50
CA THR A 131 0.69 -5.27 25.41
C THR A 131 0.94 -3.82 25.79
N SER A 132 1.65 -3.60 26.89
CA SER A 132 2.07 -2.24 27.27
C SER A 132 2.81 -1.55 26.12
N ARG A 133 2.68 -0.23 26.01
CA ARG A 133 3.35 0.55 24.95
C ARG A 133 4.85 0.30 24.89
N ARG A 134 5.51 0.13 26.05
CA ARG A 134 6.94 -0.22 26.15
C ARG A 134 7.24 -1.57 25.51
N THR A 135 6.44 -2.58 25.81
CA THR A 135 6.57 -3.92 25.25
C THR A 135 6.30 -3.92 23.74
N THR A 136 5.28 -3.20 23.29
CA THR A 136 4.98 -3.01 21.87
C THR A 136 6.14 -2.36 21.13
N ARG A 137 6.71 -1.26 21.66
CA ARG A 137 7.88 -0.60 21.05
C ARG A 137 9.10 -1.52 20.97
N ARG A 138 9.35 -2.33 22.01
CA ARG A 138 10.41 -3.35 21.98
C ARG A 138 10.16 -4.42 20.92
N ALA A 139 8.92 -4.87 20.76
CA ALA A 139 8.55 -5.81 19.71
C ALA A 139 8.77 -5.20 18.32
N ALA A 140 8.34 -3.95 18.10
CA ALA A 140 8.57 -3.23 16.85
C ALA A 140 10.07 -3.13 16.53
N LEU A 141 10.91 -2.71 17.50
CA LEU A 141 12.36 -2.66 17.33
C LEU A 141 12.96 -4.03 17.01
N SER A 142 12.51 -5.09 17.69
CA SER A 142 12.97 -6.45 17.42
C SER A 142 12.62 -6.91 16.00
N LEU A 143 11.41 -6.58 15.52
CA LEU A 143 10.98 -6.87 14.15
C LEU A 143 11.81 -6.08 13.13
N THR A 144 12.09 -4.81 13.40
CA THR A 144 12.98 -4.00 12.56
C THR A 144 14.38 -4.60 12.48
N MET A 145 14.95 -5.06 13.59
CA MET A 145 16.26 -5.72 13.59
C MET A 145 16.27 -7.04 12.82
N ALA A 146 15.21 -7.84 12.95
CA ALA A 146 15.05 -9.07 12.18
C ALA A 146 14.94 -8.79 10.67
N ASN A 147 14.12 -7.80 10.28
CA ASN A 147 14.02 -7.37 8.88
C ASN A 147 15.36 -6.85 8.34
N LEU A 148 16.12 -6.08 9.12
CA LEU A 148 17.46 -5.63 8.72
C LEU A 148 18.43 -6.79 8.49
N THR A 149 18.26 -7.92 9.19
CA THR A 149 19.08 -9.11 8.94
C THR A 149 18.69 -9.76 7.62
N LEU A 150 17.39 -9.88 7.32
CA LEU A 150 16.90 -10.36 6.02
C LEU A 150 17.34 -9.45 4.86
N LEU A 151 17.29 -8.13 5.04
CA LEU A 151 17.78 -7.19 4.03
C LEU A 151 19.27 -7.35 3.74
N LYS A 152 20.08 -7.65 4.76
CA LYS A 152 21.51 -7.93 4.59
C LYS A 152 21.74 -9.25 3.87
N GLU A 153 20.91 -10.26 4.13
CA GLU A 153 20.93 -11.52 3.40
C GLU A 153 20.59 -11.30 1.92
N ILE A 154 19.55 -10.52 1.63
CA ILE A 154 19.21 -10.10 0.26
C ILE A 154 20.38 -9.32 -0.36
N GLY A 155 20.96 -8.36 0.36
CA GLY A 155 22.10 -7.57 -0.11
C GLY A 155 23.32 -8.43 -0.45
N SER A 156 23.54 -9.52 0.29
CA SER A 156 24.63 -10.47 0.01
C SER A 156 24.48 -11.21 -1.32
N THR A 157 23.27 -11.22 -1.90
CA THR A 157 23.04 -11.73 -3.24
C THR A 157 23.55 -10.73 -4.29
N ARG A 158 24.09 -11.23 -5.41
CA ARG A 158 24.55 -10.37 -6.51
C ARG A 158 23.41 -9.74 -7.33
N TYR A 159 22.18 -10.24 -7.14
CA TYR A 159 21.01 -9.87 -7.93
C TYR A 159 19.81 -9.75 -7.01
N PHE A 160 19.28 -8.54 -6.90
CA PHE A 160 18.10 -8.30 -6.08
C PHE A 160 17.22 -7.22 -6.70
N HIS A 161 15.94 -7.27 -6.35
CA HIS A 161 14.94 -6.32 -6.78
C HIS A 161 14.53 -5.46 -5.59
N VAL A 162 14.38 -4.16 -5.84
CA VAL A 162 13.89 -3.21 -4.84
C VAL A 162 12.79 -2.40 -5.48
N THR A 163 11.66 -2.34 -4.80
CA THR A 163 10.57 -1.45 -5.17
C THR A 163 10.56 -0.28 -4.20
N LEU A 164 10.62 0.95 -4.70
CA LEU A 164 10.55 2.18 -3.93
C LEU A 164 9.32 3.00 -4.31
N ASP A 165 8.73 3.63 -3.31
CA ASP A 165 7.63 4.57 -3.48
C ASP A 165 7.66 5.65 -2.39
N ASN A 166 6.99 6.77 -2.63
CA ASN A 166 6.82 7.82 -1.63
C ASN A 166 5.64 7.53 -0.71
N ILE A 167 5.80 7.95 0.54
CA ILE A 167 4.75 8.06 1.53
C ILE A 167 4.76 9.48 2.04
N ASP A 168 3.69 10.20 1.72
CA ASP A 168 3.43 11.52 2.25
C ASP A 168 2.41 11.41 3.38
N VAL A 169 2.82 11.84 4.58
CA VAL A 169 1.94 11.88 5.75
C VAL A 169 1.63 13.33 6.07
N ALA A 170 0.36 13.72 5.95
CA ALA A 170 -0.10 15.01 6.42
C ALA A 170 -0.09 15.02 7.95
N HIS A 171 0.87 15.73 8.55
CA HIS A 171 0.88 16.02 9.96
C HIS A 171 0.01 17.24 10.24
N HIS A 172 -1.27 16.98 10.48
CA HIS A 172 -2.23 18.01 10.87
C HIS A 172 -1.94 18.48 12.29
N VAL A 173 -1.65 19.77 12.44
CA VAL A 173 -1.55 20.41 13.75
C VAL A 173 -2.89 21.08 14.05
N ASN A 174 -3.59 20.57 15.07
CA ASN A 174 -4.90 21.07 15.51
C ASN A 174 -4.80 22.25 16.52
N ASP A 175 -3.62 22.87 16.65
CA ASP A 175 -3.37 23.99 17.58
C ASP A 175 -3.37 25.31 16.79
N GLU A 176 -4.30 26.21 17.10
CA GLU A 176 -4.43 27.56 16.50
C GLU A 176 -3.38 28.56 17.03
N GLN A 177 -2.14 28.13 17.20
CA GLN A 177 -1.04 29.08 17.43
C GLN A 177 -0.45 29.50 16.07
N LEU A 178 -0.33 30.81 15.85
CA LEU A 178 0.12 31.44 14.60
C LEU A 178 1.43 30.86 13.99
N ASP A 179 2.26 30.21 14.81
CA ASP A 179 3.57 29.66 14.41
C ASP A 179 3.58 28.15 14.12
N ARG A 180 2.46 27.42 14.30
CA ARG A 180 2.39 25.99 13.99
C ARG A 180 1.57 25.74 12.73
N ARG A 181 2.21 25.23 11.68
CA ARG A 181 1.55 24.88 10.42
C ARG A 181 1.40 23.38 10.29
N SER A 182 0.35 22.96 9.58
CA SER A 182 0.29 21.58 9.10
C SER A 182 1.47 21.34 8.15
N GLU A 183 2.20 20.24 8.37
CA GLU A 183 3.39 19.89 7.60
C GLU A 183 3.17 18.56 6.89
N LEU A 184 3.66 18.44 5.65
CA LEU A 184 3.72 17.17 4.95
C LEU A 184 5.07 16.52 5.28
N LEU A 185 5.02 15.42 6.00
CA LEU A 185 6.18 14.56 6.21
C LEU A 185 6.35 13.70 4.96
N HIS A 186 7.47 13.89 4.27
CA HIS A 186 7.80 13.17 3.05
C HIS A 186 8.82 12.08 3.39
N GLY A 187 8.46 10.83 3.15
CA GLY A 187 9.38 9.71 3.33
C GLY A 187 9.32 8.73 2.18
N THR A 188 10.46 8.20 1.76
CA THR A 188 10.52 7.09 0.82
C THR A 188 10.45 5.77 1.59
N PHE A 189 9.61 4.86 1.11
CA PHE A 189 9.47 3.51 1.63
C PHE A 189 9.63 2.49 0.50
N GLY A 190 9.66 1.21 0.83
CA GLY A 190 9.74 0.18 -0.17
C GLY A 190 9.94 -1.21 0.40
N TYR A 191 10.25 -2.14 -0.49
CA TYR A 191 10.58 -3.51 -0.13
C TYR A 191 11.64 -4.06 -1.08
N ALA A 192 12.44 -4.99 -0.58
CA ALA A 192 13.40 -5.75 -1.35
C ALA A 192 12.94 -7.21 -1.46
N HIS A 193 13.25 -7.86 -2.57
CA HIS A 193 13.05 -9.29 -2.74
C HIS A 193 14.08 -9.88 -3.70
N VAL A 194 14.30 -11.18 -3.57
CA VAL A 194 15.03 -11.97 -4.55
C VAL A 194 13.98 -12.60 -5.46
N GLN A 195 14.13 -12.43 -6.79
CA GLN A 195 13.20 -13.03 -7.73
C GLN A 195 13.22 -14.56 -7.63
N ASN A 196 12.05 -15.17 -7.78
CA ASN A 196 11.91 -16.62 -7.80
C ASN A 196 12.57 -17.18 -9.07
N GLY A 197 13.52 -18.10 -8.92
CA GLY A 197 14.20 -18.76 -10.04
C GLY A 197 15.71 -18.57 -10.03
N ASP A 198 16.39 -19.07 -11.07
CA ASP A 198 17.83 -18.96 -11.23
C ASP A 198 18.22 -17.63 -11.89
N VAL A 199 17.97 -16.54 -11.17
CA VAL A 199 18.28 -15.17 -11.59
C VAL A 199 19.80 -14.97 -11.76
N ALA A 200 20.60 -15.74 -11.01
CA ALA A 200 22.05 -15.71 -11.08
C ALA A 200 22.57 -16.16 -12.46
N ASN A 201 21.90 -17.14 -13.10
CA ASN A 201 22.20 -17.54 -14.47
C ASN A 201 21.58 -16.60 -15.53
N ALA A 202 20.51 -15.88 -15.20
CA ALA A 202 19.82 -14.99 -16.14
C ALA A 202 20.55 -13.66 -16.38
N TYR A 203 21.39 -13.20 -15.45
CA TYR A 203 22.05 -11.91 -15.53
C TYR A 203 23.57 -12.04 -15.47
N ASP A 204 24.26 -11.92 -16.59
CA ASP A 204 25.72 -11.71 -16.60
C ASP A 204 26.02 -10.22 -16.39
N LEU A 205 26.56 -9.86 -15.20
CA LEU A 205 26.94 -8.49 -14.87
C LEU A 205 27.99 -7.93 -15.84
N GLN A 206 28.94 -8.75 -16.30
CA GLN A 206 29.96 -8.32 -17.26
C GLN A 206 29.34 -8.08 -18.63
N ALA A 207 28.47 -8.97 -19.09
CA ALA A 207 27.73 -8.76 -20.32
C ALA A 207 26.83 -7.51 -20.25
N TYR A 208 26.18 -7.26 -19.10
CA TYR A 208 25.36 -6.06 -18.90
C TYR A 208 26.20 -4.77 -18.94
N ILE A 209 27.35 -4.75 -18.26
CA ILE A 209 28.26 -3.59 -18.28
C ILE A 209 28.79 -3.37 -19.71
N ALA A 210 29.20 -4.44 -20.40
CA ALA A 210 29.65 -4.37 -21.80
C ALA A 210 28.55 -3.88 -22.73
N HIS A 211 27.32 -4.37 -22.56
CA HIS A 211 26.15 -3.93 -23.32
C HIS A 211 25.79 -2.47 -23.02
N ARG A 212 25.98 -1.94 -21.80
CA ARG A 212 25.79 -0.49 -21.55
C ARG A 212 26.89 0.37 -22.16
N ALA A 213 28.11 -0.15 -22.23
CA ALA A 213 29.25 0.56 -22.80
C ALA A 213 29.14 0.67 -24.33
N LEU A 214 28.54 -0.34 -24.95
CA LEU A 214 28.09 -0.28 -26.33
C LEU A 214 26.78 0.52 -26.32
N LEU A 215 26.64 1.54 -27.15
CA LEU A 215 25.32 2.11 -27.45
C LEU A 215 24.85 1.44 -28.74
N PRO A 216 24.43 0.15 -28.73
CA PRO A 216 23.95 -0.46 -29.94
C PRO A 216 22.77 0.38 -30.46
N PRO A 217 22.68 0.60 -31.78
CA PRO A 217 21.50 1.23 -32.35
C PRO A 217 20.27 0.45 -31.90
N VAL A 218 19.29 1.16 -31.37
CA VAL A 218 18.04 0.57 -30.91
C VAL A 218 17.33 0.00 -32.14
N ASP A 219 17.14 -1.32 -32.18
CA ASP A 219 16.35 -1.96 -33.23
C ASP A 219 14.87 -1.63 -33.00
N VAL A 220 14.36 -0.70 -33.80
CA VAL A 220 12.96 -0.25 -33.72
C VAL A 220 11.97 -1.39 -34.00
N ASN A 221 12.40 -2.45 -34.69
CA ASN A 221 11.55 -3.61 -34.96
C ASN A 221 11.23 -4.40 -33.69
N LEU A 222 12.05 -4.30 -32.63
CA LEU A 222 11.75 -4.90 -31.33
C LEU A 222 10.54 -4.27 -30.63
N PHE A 223 10.13 -3.05 -31.03
CA PHE A 223 8.92 -2.40 -30.51
C PHE A 223 7.70 -2.61 -31.39
N LEU A 224 7.87 -3.19 -32.59
CA LEU A 224 6.76 -3.52 -33.45
C LEU A 224 6.18 -4.86 -32.99
N PRO A 225 4.86 -4.98 -32.84
CA PRO A 225 4.25 -6.26 -32.54
C PRO A 225 4.52 -7.22 -33.70
N ALA A 226 4.89 -8.47 -33.38
CA ALA A 226 4.88 -9.54 -34.36
C ALA A 226 3.44 -9.84 -34.81
N GLU A 227 3.26 -10.31 -36.04
CA GLU A 227 1.93 -10.65 -36.58
C GLU A 227 1.15 -11.60 -35.67
N ALA A 228 1.82 -12.63 -35.12
CA ALA A 228 1.23 -13.54 -34.15
C ALA A 228 0.80 -12.84 -32.83
N SER A 229 1.55 -11.82 -32.40
CA SER A 229 1.21 -11.03 -31.22
C SER A 229 0.02 -10.12 -31.46
N GLU A 230 -0.13 -9.56 -32.68
CA GLU A 230 -1.31 -8.78 -33.05
C GLU A 230 -2.58 -9.64 -33.07
N GLU A 231 -2.51 -10.85 -33.64
CA GLU A 231 -3.63 -11.79 -33.66
C GLU A 231 -4.03 -12.21 -32.24
N ALA A 232 -3.04 -12.54 -31.41
CA ALA A 232 -3.27 -12.88 -30.00
C ALA A 232 -3.85 -11.70 -29.21
N PHE A 233 -3.38 -10.46 -29.48
CA PHE A 233 -3.93 -9.25 -28.88
C PHE A 233 -5.38 -9.03 -29.29
N ALA A 234 -5.71 -9.12 -30.59
CA ALA A 234 -7.08 -8.94 -31.08
C ALA A 234 -8.05 -9.97 -30.48
N THR A 235 -7.60 -11.23 -30.42
CA THR A 235 -8.31 -12.37 -29.81
C THR A 235 -8.53 -12.13 -28.31
N GLY A 236 -7.47 -11.79 -27.59
CA GLY A 236 -7.51 -11.51 -26.14
C GLY A 236 -8.39 -10.31 -25.81
N PHE A 237 -8.26 -9.22 -26.56
CA PHE A 237 -9.06 -8.01 -26.39
C PHE A 237 -10.54 -8.27 -26.65
N SER A 238 -10.88 -9.00 -27.72
CA SER A 238 -12.26 -9.39 -28.03
C SER A 238 -12.88 -10.23 -26.90
N ALA A 239 -12.12 -11.18 -26.34
CA ALA A 239 -12.59 -11.99 -25.22
C ALA A 239 -12.73 -11.20 -23.91
N GLN A 240 -11.84 -10.25 -23.64
CA GLN A 240 -11.96 -9.35 -22.49
C GLN A 240 -13.17 -8.43 -22.60
N MET A 241 -13.39 -7.83 -23.79
CA MET A 241 -14.59 -7.05 -24.08
C MET A 241 -15.86 -7.89 -23.91
N TYR A 242 -15.88 -9.11 -24.46
CA TYR A 242 -17.01 -10.02 -24.29
C TYR A 242 -17.29 -10.30 -22.80
N ARG A 243 -16.26 -10.59 -21.99
CA ARG A 243 -16.41 -10.81 -20.55
C ARG A 243 -16.94 -9.57 -19.82
N ALA A 244 -16.49 -8.38 -20.19
CA ALA A 244 -16.99 -7.13 -19.61
C ALA A 244 -18.47 -6.91 -19.96
N LEU A 245 -18.84 -7.09 -21.24
CA LEU A 245 -20.22 -7.00 -21.70
C LEU A 245 -21.10 -8.08 -21.05
N ALA A 246 -20.63 -9.31 -20.91
CA ALA A 246 -21.39 -10.39 -20.26
C ALA A 246 -21.75 -10.10 -18.80
N ARG A 247 -20.98 -9.24 -18.12
CA ARG A 247 -21.32 -8.75 -16.78
C ARG A 247 -22.38 -7.64 -16.81
N LEU A 248 -22.34 -6.77 -17.82
CA LEU A 248 -23.22 -5.61 -17.95
C LEU A 248 -24.59 -5.96 -18.57
N VAL A 249 -24.59 -6.75 -19.65
CA VAL A 249 -25.76 -7.05 -20.49
C VAL A 249 -26.96 -7.65 -19.72
N PRO A 250 -26.78 -8.54 -18.72
CA PRO A 250 -27.90 -9.02 -17.91
C PRO A 250 -28.65 -7.90 -17.16
N HIS A 251 -27.96 -6.81 -16.78
CA HIS A 251 -28.56 -5.67 -16.09
C HIS A 251 -29.43 -4.83 -17.03
N LEU A 252 -29.30 -5.03 -18.34
CA LEU A 252 -30.09 -4.38 -19.38
C LEU A 252 -31.24 -5.27 -19.91
N GLY A 253 -31.45 -6.45 -19.33
CA GLY A 253 -32.49 -7.40 -19.76
C GLY A 253 -32.19 -8.08 -21.11
N LEU A 254 -30.93 -8.04 -21.55
CA LEU A 254 -30.48 -8.62 -22.81
C LEU A 254 -29.65 -9.90 -22.56
N THR A 255 -29.42 -10.68 -23.62
CA THR A 255 -28.57 -11.88 -23.57
C THR A 255 -27.52 -11.83 -24.67
N LEU A 256 -26.26 -12.07 -24.32
CA LEU A 256 -25.20 -12.27 -25.31
C LEU A 256 -25.22 -13.70 -25.85
N HIS A 257 -24.91 -13.84 -27.14
CA HIS A 257 -24.58 -15.14 -27.72
C HIS A 257 -23.27 -15.69 -27.14
N GLU A 258 -23.10 -17.00 -27.12
CA GLU A 258 -21.89 -17.65 -26.63
C GLU A 258 -20.59 -17.04 -27.19
N PRO A 259 -19.53 -16.96 -26.38
CA PRO A 259 -18.28 -16.36 -26.81
C PRO A 259 -17.71 -17.15 -28.00
N ARG A 260 -17.51 -16.44 -29.11
CA ARG A 260 -16.91 -17.03 -30.33
C ARG A 260 -15.39 -17.22 -30.22
N CYS A 261 -14.78 -16.83 -29.10
CA CYS A 261 -13.34 -16.70 -29.00
C CYS A 261 -12.86 -17.00 -27.58
N THR A 262 -11.99 -18.00 -27.45
CA THR A 262 -11.24 -18.32 -26.24
C THR A 262 -9.76 -18.10 -26.56
N PRO A 263 -9.12 -17.04 -26.05
CA PRO A 263 -7.72 -16.79 -26.32
C PRO A 263 -6.88 -17.88 -25.65
N GLU A 264 -5.99 -18.50 -26.42
CA GLU A 264 -4.99 -19.41 -25.86
C GLU A 264 -4.06 -18.63 -24.91
N PRO A 265 -3.60 -19.24 -23.80
CA PRO A 265 -2.56 -18.65 -22.97
C PRO A 265 -1.28 -18.44 -23.81
N ILE A 266 -0.84 -17.19 -23.97
CA ILE A 266 0.38 -16.85 -24.74
C ILE A 266 1.63 -17.33 -23.97
N GLU A 267 1.73 -16.89 -22.71
CA GLU A 267 2.78 -17.27 -21.79
C GLU A 267 2.21 -17.25 -20.38
N GLN A 268 1.92 -18.43 -19.83
CA GLN A 268 1.46 -18.52 -18.46
C GLN A 268 2.65 -18.43 -17.52
N LEU A 269 2.88 -17.24 -16.96
CA LEU A 269 3.87 -17.04 -15.93
C LEU A 269 3.50 -17.86 -14.68
N ASP A 270 4.49 -18.49 -14.06
CA ASP A 270 4.31 -19.16 -12.77
C ASP A 270 4.12 -18.12 -11.67
N VAL A 271 2.85 -17.81 -11.38
CA VAL A 271 2.49 -16.79 -10.38
C VAL A 271 2.71 -17.36 -8.99
N ARG A 272 3.86 -17.02 -8.40
CA ARG A 272 4.17 -17.30 -7.00
C ARG A 272 4.10 -16.03 -6.18
N LYS A 273 3.58 -16.14 -4.96
CA LYS A 273 3.64 -15.04 -3.99
C LYS A 273 5.12 -14.71 -3.74
N PRO A 274 5.57 -13.47 -3.99
CA PRO A 274 6.95 -13.10 -3.73
C PRO A 274 7.19 -13.04 -2.21
N ASP A 275 8.37 -13.47 -1.79
CA ASP A 275 8.85 -13.22 -0.43
C ASP A 275 9.49 -11.83 -0.39
N ILE A 276 8.80 -10.89 0.27
CA ILE A 276 9.19 -9.48 0.30
C ILE A 276 9.69 -9.12 1.70
N THR A 277 10.79 -8.37 1.74
CA THR A 277 11.33 -7.81 2.97
C THR A 277 11.20 -6.29 2.93
N LEU A 278 10.42 -5.74 3.87
CA LEU A 278 10.17 -4.30 3.96
C LEU A 278 11.45 -3.53 4.33
N LEU A 279 11.67 -2.42 3.63
CA LEU A 279 12.70 -1.45 3.99
C LEU A 279 12.28 -0.64 5.22
N GLN A 280 13.24 -0.17 5.99
CA GLN A 280 13.00 0.90 6.95
C GLN A 280 12.69 2.18 6.17
N MET A 281 11.63 2.89 6.59
CA MET A 281 11.26 4.20 6.03
C MET A 281 12.47 5.15 6.08
N MET A 282 12.71 5.82 4.96
CA MET A 282 13.77 6.80 4.80
C MET A 282 13.14 8.19 4.88
N ASP A 283 13.61 9.01 5.83
CA ASP A 283 13.25 10.43 5.96
C ASP A 283 13.95 11.26 4.89
N LYS A 284 13.68 10.90 3.63
CA LYS A 284 14.18 11.50 2.40
C LYS A 284 13.08 11.36 1.39
N SER A 285 12.84 12.44 0.65
CA SER A 285 11.97 12.43 -0.52
C SER A 285 12.73 11.83 -1.71
N ASP A 286 12.03 11.35 -2.73
CA ASP A 286 12.63 11.04 -4.03
C ASP A 286 12.28 12.11 -5.09
N THR A 287 11.71 13.25 -4.70
CA THR A 287 11.23 14.31 -5.62
C THR A 287 12.33 15.16 -6.26
N SER A 288 13.60 14.95 -5.88
CA SER A 288 14.74 15.67 -6.44
C SER A 288 15.93 14.74 -6.70
N THR A 289 16.76 15.11 -7.67
CA THR A 289 18.00 14.38 -8.00
C THR A 289 18.94 14.24 -6.80
N ALA A 290 18.98 15.27 -5.94
CA ALA A 290 19.82 15.27 -4.74
C ALA A 290 19.26 14.34 -3.65
N ASP A 291 17.94 14.23 -3.53
CA ASP A 291 17.33 13.38 -2.51
C ASP A 291 17.27 11.91 -2.95
N VAL A 292 17.04 11.63 -4.24
CA VAL A 292 17.20 10.29 -4.82
C VAL A 292 18.60 9.73 -4.57
N ALA A 293 19.65 10.57 -4.66
CA ALA A 293 21.01 10.15 -4.31
C ALA A 293 21.12 9.69 -2.84
N LYS A 294 20.44 10.38 -1.92
CA LYS A 294 20.40 10.04 -0.49
C LYS A 294 19.56 8.78 -0.24
N VAL A 295 18.44 8.61 -0.96
CA VAL A 295 17.60 7.40 -0.92
C VAL A 295 18.42 6.18 -1.34
N ILE A 296 19.16 6.27 -2.44
CA ILE A 296 20.05 5.20 -2.93
C ILE A 296 21.12 4.84 -1.89
N ASP A 297 21.74 5.83 -1.26
CA ASP A 297 22.75 5.59 -0.23
C ASP A 297 22.15 4.96 1.04
N ARG A 298 20.95 5.40 1.45
CA ARG A 298 20.22 4.80 2.57
C ARG A 298 19.80 3.36 2.28
N LEU A 299 19.34 3.07 1.06
CA LEU A 299 19.03 1.71 0.60
C LEU A 299 20.28 0.82 0.70
N ARG A 300 21.43 1.28 0.20
CA ARG A 300 22.71 0.57 0.32
C ARG A 300 23.02 0.22 1.78
N MET A 301 22.89 1.18 2.68
CA MET A 301 23.16 0.98 4.11
C MET A 301 22.23 -0.04 4.76
N GLN A 302 20.94 -0.05 4.39
CA GLN A 302 19.97 -1.03 4.90
C GLN A 302 20.25 -2.45 4.40
N LEU A 303 20.71 -2.58 3.15
CA LEU A 303 21.18 -3.83 2.56
C LEU A 303 22.55 -4.28 3.11
N GLY A 304 23.20 -3.47 3.95
CA GLY A 304 24.49 -3.77 4.55
C GLY A 304 25.66 -3.81 3.57
N LEU A 305 25.55 -3.14 2.43
CA LEU A 305 26.54 -3.18 1.37
C LEU A 305 27.55 -2.04 1.49
N SER A 306 28.84 -2.34 1.32
CA SER A 306 29.85 -1.33 1.01
C SER A 306 29.66 -0.79 -0.41
N GLU A 307 30.28 0.35 -0.75
CA GLU A 307 30.24 0.89 -2.12
C GLU A 307 30.78 -0.10 -3.16
N LYS A 308 31.78 -0.91 -2.77
CA LYS A 308 32.37 -1.93 -3.63
C LYS A 308 31.41 -3.09 -3.88
N GLU A 309 30.85 -3.66 -2.82
CA GLU A 309 29.86 -4.75 -2.95
C GLU A 309 28.62 -4.28 -3.72
N TYR A 310 28.20 -3.03 -3.49
CA TYR A 310 27.10 -2.42 -4.23
C TYR A 310 27.40 -2.28 -5.73
N ALA A 311 28.65 -1.97 -6.10
CA ALA A 311 29.10 -1.91 -7.49
C ALA A 311 29.27 -3.29 -8.15
N ASP A 312 29.45 -4.35 -7.35
CA ASP A 312 29.58 -5.74 -7.81
C ASP A 312 28.22 -6.49 -7.86
N SER A 313 27.11 -5.79 -7.58
CA SER A 313 25.73 -6.31 -7.65
C SER A 313 24.93 -5.64 -8.76
N VAL A 314 24.12 -6.40 -9.50
CA VAL A 314 23.05 -5.87 -10.35
C VAL A 314 21.82 -5.67 -9.47
N ARG A 315 21.24 -4.46 -9.50
CA ARG A 315 19.97 -4.21 -8.84
C ARG A 315 18.93 -3.77 -9.86
N ILE A 316 17.72 -4.27 -9.68
CA ILE A 316 16.55 -3.73 -10.36
C ILE A 316 15.84 -2.83 -9.35
N LEU A 317 15.72 -1.56 -9.70
CA LEU A 317 15.04 -0.54 -8.95
C LEU A 317 13.71 -0.25 -9.64
N GLU A 318 12.64 -0.83 -9.11
CA GLU A 318 11.29 -0.51 -9.50
C GLU A 318 10.84 0.75 -8.77
N CYS A 319 10.48 1.78 -9.50
CA CYS A 319 9.94 3.02 -8.95
C CYS A 319 9.01 3.68 -9.96
N ASP A 320 8.31 4.72 -9.56
CA ASP A 320 7.49 5.48 -10.50
C ASP A 320 8.36 6.09 -11.63
N GLY A 321 7.67 6.59 -12.67
CA GLY A 321 8.34 7.19 -13.82
C GLY A 321 9.15 8.44 -13.49
N GLY A 322 8.69 9.26 -12.53
CA GLY A 322 9.39 10.46 -12.08
C GLY A 322 10.70 10.11 -11.38
N THR A 323 10.67 9.19 -10.44
CA THR A 323 11.84 8.70 -9.71
C THR A 323 12.83 8.04 -10.67
N SER A 324 12.34 7.24 -11.63
CA SER A 324 13.17 6.67 -12.70
C SER A 324 13.91 7.74 -13.51
N MET A 325 13.22 8.83 -13.88
CA MET A 325 13.82 9.96 -14.59
C MET A 325 14.85 10.72 -13.74
N LEU A 326 14.63 10.83 -12.43
CA LEU A 326 15.57 11.46 -11.51
C LEU A 326 16.84 10.62 -11.30
N VAL A 327 16.72 9.30 -11.24
CA VAL A 327 17.88 8.39 -11.26
C VAL A 327 18.67 8.55 -12.55
N GLU A 328 18.01 8.63 -13.71
CA GLU A 328 18.71 8.84 -14.99
C GLU A 328 19.36 10.22 -15.07
N SER A 329 18.71 11.25 -14.54
CA SER A 329 19.29 12.60 -14.41
C SER A 329 20.52 12.60 -13.49
N LEU A 330 20.47 11.84 -12.39
CA LEU A 330 21.60 11.64 -11.49
C LEU A 330 22.77 10.97 -12.20
N ARG A 331 22.53 9.95 -13.03
CA ARG A 331 23.57 9.30 -13.85
C ARG A 331 24.24 10.30 -14.80
N ARG A 332 23.47 11.13 -15.49
CA ARG A 332 24.00 12.18 -16.40
C ARG A 332 24.84 13.21 -15.65
N ASN A 333 24.37 13.67 -14.48
CA ASN A 333 25.08 14.66 -13.67
C ASN A 333 26.40 14.13 -13.10
N ARG A 334 26.52 12.81 -12.93
CA ARG A 334 27.74 12.16 -12.43
C ARG A 334 28.68 11.71 -13.55
N PHE A 335 28.30 11.89 -14.82
CA PHE A 335 29.16 11.57 -15.95
C PHE A 335 30.15 12.73 -16.23
N PRO A 336 31.44 12.44 -16.51
CA PRO A 336 32.09 11.13 -16.45
C PRO A 336 32.42 10.73 -15.00
N PHE A 337 32.22 9.46 -14.68
CA PHE A 337 32.57 8.89 -13.36
C PHE A 337 33.75 7.93 -13.49
N ARG A 338 34.51 7.74 -12.39
CA ARG A 338 35.63 6.79 -12.34
C ARG A 338 35.23 5.42 -11.79
N ARG A 339 34.29 5.36 -10.86
CA ARG A 339 33.83 4.10 -10.23
C ARG A 339 32.40 3.80 -10.67
N LEU A 340 32.08 2.53 -10.87
CA LEU A 340 30.72 2.08 -11.23
C LEU A 340 29.66 2.50 -10.19
N TYR A 341 30.05 2.53 -8.91
CA TYR A 341 29.20 3.03 -7.82
C TYR A 341 28.77 4.48 -8.06
N ASP A 342 29.73 5.37 -8.31
CA ASP A 342 29.48 6.80 -8.52
C ASP A 342 28.50 6.99 -9.69
N GLY A 343 28.70 6.27 -10.78
CA GLY A 343 27.85 6.35 -11.98
C GLY A 343 26.50 5.63 -11.92
N LEU A 344 26.19 4.93 -10.82
CA LEU A 344 25.03 4.01 -10.75
C LEU A 344 24.99 3.04 -11.94
N GLY A 345 26.18 2.54 -12.32
CA GLY A 345 26.39 1.73 -13.52
C GLY A 345 25.60 0.42 -13.50
N THR A 346 25.43 -0.16 -12.30
CA THR A 346 24.76 -1.45 -12.05
C THR A 346 23.32 -1.34 -11.57
N THR A 347 22.77 -0.11 -11.57
CA THR A 347 21.35 0.12 -11.26
C THR A 347 20.56 0.06 -12.55
N ILE A 348 19.54 -0.81 -12.61
CA ILE A 348 18.53 -0.85 -13.67
C ILE A 348 17.26 -0.23 -13.09
N THR A 349 16.69 0.77 -13.75
CA THR A 349 15.40 1.35 -13.34
C THR A 349 14.28 0.75 -14.17
N VAL A 350 13.24 0.24 -13.52
CA VAL A 350 12.05 -0.31 -14.17
C VAL A 350 10.83 0.49 -13.70
N PRO A 351 9.96 0.95 -14.62
CA PRO A 351 8.73 1.64 -14.22
C PRO A 351 7.84 0.70 -13.41
N GLY A 352 7.37 1.16 -12.26
CA GLY A 352 6.48 0.39 -11.42
C GLY A 352 5.19 -0.02 -12.14
N VAL A 353 4.84 -1.31 -12.07
CA VAL A 353 3.71 -1.87 -12.84
C VAL A 353 2.39 -1.20 -12.45
N ALA A 354 2.19 -0.93 -11.16
CA ALA A 354 0.99 -0.25 -10.67
C ALA A 354 0.85 1.17 -11.25
N HIS A 355 1.92 1.96 -11.23
CA HIS A 355 1.95 3.30 -11.82
C HIS A 355 1.70 3.25 -13.33
N LEU A 356 2.32 2.30 -14.04
CA LEU A 356 2.10 2.11 -15.47
C LEU A 356 0.63 1.77 -15.76
N GLN A 357 0.02 0.88 -14.97
CA GLN A 357 -1.40 0.54 -15.08
C GLN A 357 -2.28 1.76 -14.82
N TRP A 358 -1.98 2.59 -13.83
CA TRP A 358 -2.71 3.83 -13.58
C TRP A 358 -2.56 4.84 -14.73
N CYS A 359 -1.36 5.00 -15.28
CA CYS A 359 -1.11 5.88 -16.43
C CYS A 359 -1.90 5.41 -17.66
N ILE A 360 -1.88 4.10 -17.96
CA ILE A 360 -2.64 3.51 -19.07
C ILE A 360 -4.15 3.67 -18.83
N GLY A 361 -4.62 3.35 -17.63
CA GLY A 361 -6.03 3.50 -17.25
C GLY A 361 -6.50 4.95 -17.37
N ALA A 362 -5.70 5.91 -16.90
CA ALA A 362 -5.99 7.32 -17.02
C ALA A 362 -5.97 7.79 -18.49
N ALA A 363 -5.07 7.27 -19.33
CA ALA A 363 -5.04 7.57 -20.75
C ALA A 363 -6.30 7.04 -21.47
N ILE A 364 -6.71 5.79 -21.20
CA ILE A 364 -7.95 5.21 -21.73
C ILE A 364 -9.15 6.03 -21.26
N TYR A 365 -9.22 6.35 -19.96
CA TYR A 365 -10.30 7.13 -19.39
C TYR A 365 -10.42 8.50 -20.06
N ARG A 366 -9.33 9.28 -20.13
CA ARG A 366 -9.32 10.59 -20.80
C ARG A 366 -9.67 10.48 -22.28
N ARG A 367 -9.20 9.43 -22.97
CA ARG A 367 -9.54 9.21 -24.37
C ARG A 367 -11.04 8.96 -24.57
N CYS A 368 -11.66 8.19 -23.69
CA CYS A 368 -13.07 7.82 -23.76
C CYS A 368 -14.00 8.93 -23.27
N PHE A 369 -13.72 9.52 -22.12
CA PHE A 369 -14.62 10.47 -21.41
C PHE A 369 -14.20 11.94 -21.56
N GLY A 370 -12.94 12.20 -21.90
CA GLY A 370 -12.36 13.53 -21.95
C GLY A 370 -11.56 13.85 -20.69
N ASP A 371 -10.83 14.96 -20.72
CA ASP A 371 -10.12 15.44 -19.54
C ASP A 371 -11.01 16.45 -18.77
N PRO A 372 -11.40 16.14 -17.51
CA PRO A 372 -12.23 17.05 -16.73
C PRO A 372 -11.54 18.38 -16.42
N LEU A 373 -10.21 18.44 -16.41
CA LEU A 373 -9.45 19.67 -16.15
C LEU A 373 -9.38 20.57 -17.39
N GLU A 374 -9.46 20.01 -18.59
CA GLU A 374 -9.46 20.78 -19.85
C GLU A 374 -10.88 21.10 -20.35
N GLY A 375 -11.91 20.59 -19.65
CA GLY A 375 -13.31 20.88 -19.89
C GLY A 375 -13.74 20.60 -21.33
N SER A 376 -14.40 21.57 -21.96
CA SER A 376 -14.98 21.41 -23.31
C SER A 376 -13.95 21.28 -24.44
N LYS A 377 -12.66 21.54 -24.18
CA LYS A 377 -11.59 21.49 -25.19
C LYS A 377 -11.13 20.06 -25.48
N ASN A 378 -11.29 19.14 -24.54
CA ASN A 378 -10.88 17.75 -24.68
C ASN A 378 -12.07 16.81 -24.44
N ARG A 379 -13.01 16.84 -25.38
CA ARG A 379 -14.20 15.98 -25.36
C ARG A 379 -13.81 14.55 -25.75
N GLY A 380 -14.05 13.59 -24.85
CA GLY A 380 -13.73 12.18 -25.08
C GLY A 380 -14.49 11.57 -26.25
N SER A 381 -14.00 10.44 -26.75
CA SER A 381 -14.59 9.75 -27.91
C SER A 381 -16.04 9.35 -27.69
N LEU A 382 -16.45 8.98 -26.47
CA LEU A 382 -17.84 8.62 -26.17
C LEU A 382 -18.78 9.83 -26.32
N PHE A 383 -18.34 11.00 -25.86
CA PHE A 383 -19.10 12.24 -26.05
C PHE A 383 -19.25 12.57 -27.54
N ILE A 384 -18.19 12.40 -28.33
CA ILE A 384 -18.21 12.64 -29.78
C ILE A 384 -19.19 11.66 -30.46
N THR A 385 -19.10 10.36 -30.13
CA THR A 385 -19.97 9.32 -30.69
C THR A 385 -21.44 9.56 -30.33
N ALA A 386 -21.75 9.85 -29.06
CA ALA A 386 -23.12 10.15 -28.63
C ALA A 386 -23.72 11.34 -29.38
N ASN A 387 -22.94 12.40 -29.60
CA ASN A 387 -23.39 13.55 -30.41
C ASN A 387 -23.61 13.19 -31.88
N LEU A 388 -22.76 12.35 -32.46
CA LEU A 388 -22.92 11.90 -33.85
C LEU A 388 -24.16 11.01 -34.02
N LEU A 389 -24.44 10.13 -33.05
CA LEU A 389 -25.64 9.29 -33.03
C LEU A 389 -26.90 10.15 -32.87
N GLY A 390 -26.90 11.08 -31.91
CA GLY A 390 -28.02 12.01 -31.71
C GLY A 390 -28.31 12.87 -32.95
N ARG A 391 -27.28 13.34 -33.67
CA ARG A 391 -27.46 14.06 -34.96
C ARG A 391 -28.09 13.20 -36.06
N LYS A 392 -27.91 11.88 -35.99
CA LYS A 392 -28.51 10.92 -36.93
C LYS A 392 -29.88 10.41 -36.47
N GLY A 393 -30.41 10.91 -35.34
CA GLY A 393 -31.66 10.42 -34.77
C GLY A 393 -31.57 8.99 -34.26
N LEU A 394 -30.36 8.50 -33.98
CA LEU A 394 -30.11 7.20 -33.38
C LEU A 394 -29.90 7.43 -31.88
N ASP A 395 -30.73 6.81 -31.06
CA ASP A 395 -30.53 6.85 -29.61
C ASP A 395 -29.28 6.01 -29.27
N PRO A 396 -28.34 6.55 -28.47
CA PRO A 396 -27.08 5.90 -28.15
C PRO A 396 -27.21 4.65 -27.27
#